data_AF-A0A969HFY8-F1
#
_entry.id   AF-A0A969HFY8-F1
#
_cell.length_a   1.000
_cell.length_b   1.000
_cell.length_c   1.000
_cell.angle_alpha   90.00
_cell.angle_beta   90.00
_cell.angle_gamma   90.00
#
_symmetry.space_group_name_H-M   'P 1'
#
loop_
_entity.id
_entity.type
_entity.pdbx_description
1 polymer ?
#
loop_
_entity_poly.entity_id
_entity_poly.type
_entity_poly.pdbx_seq_one_letter_code
_entity_poly.pdbx_strand_id
1 'polypeptide(L)'
;MTLFGLAVYFVALFATFFLGGLTIVGVFSVWVEKAHRLYFADLMGAGVSTLVVVWLVHSLSGPTAIILVALLALASGFLFIPKDQSRWKYATLALGLGQVALLFFTLVYPVQLPVPSSKPLNWALGLAGVDQPEYTRWNPVARVDVLPPVQVKEPMIVGGISSVYLNSPAYQQQEEYSLRLVTLDGTSMTGLYEFDGNLSRFEFLHHAIIAAPYQVSVERPTALNIGVGGGLDIYWLASTMPAKSRRLI
;
A
#
# COMPACT_ATOMS: atom_id res chain seq x y z
N MET A 1 -5.47 14.14 12.86
CA MET A 1 -4.05 14.54 12.83
C MET A 1 -3.95 15.96 13.34
N THR A 2 -3.00 16.25 14.24
CA THR A 2 -2.80 17.62 14.74
C THR A 2 -2.07 18.46 13.68
N LEU A 3 -2.37 19.76 13.59
CA LEU A 3 -1.71 20.70 12.68
C LEU A 3 -0.18 20.64 12.81
N PHE A 4 0.31 20.39 14.03
CA PHE A 4 1.72 20.19 14.33
C PHE A 4 2.34 19.01 13.59
N GLY A 5 1.70 17.83 13.58
CA GLY A 5 2.24 16.66 12.88
C GLY A 5 2.34 16.88 11.37
N LEU A 6 1.37 17.60 10.81
CA LEU A 6 1.39 17.99 9.40
C LEU A 6 2.51 18.99 9.10
N ALA A 7 2.74 19.97 9.99
CA ALA A 7 3.85 20.91 9.87
C ALA A 7 5.20 20.19 9.93
N VAL A 8 5.40 19.27 10.89
CA VAL A 8 6.63 18.46 10.98
C VAL A 8 6.85 17.66 9.71
N TYR A 9 5.80 17.02 9.18
CA TYR A 9 5.87 16.28 7.92
C TYR A 9 6.31 17.17 6.75
N PHE A 10 5.68 18.32 6.55
CA PHE A 10 6.05 19.23 5.46
C PHE A 10 7.44 19.84 5.62
N VAL A 11 7.83 20.21 6.85
CA VAL A 11 9.18 20.73 7.12
C VAL A 11 10.24 19.67 6.86
N ALA A 12 10.01 18.43 7.28
CA ALA A 12 10.94 17.32 7.03
C ALA A 12 11.08 17.03 5.53
N LEU A 13 9.97 17.01 4.78
CA LEU A 13 10.00 16.86 3.33
C LEU A 13 10.72 18.03 2.67
N PHE A 14 10.36 19.26 3.00
CA PHE A 14 11.01 20.46 2.48
C PHE A 14 12.51 20.42 2.73
N ALA A 15 12.94 20.15 3.97
CA ALA A 15 14.35 20.06 4.33
C ALA A 15 15.07 18.98 3.52
N THR A 16 14.47 17.81 3.35
CA THR A 16 15.05 16.70 2.57
C THR A 16 15.29 17.10 1.11
N PHE A 17 14.26 17.64 0.44
CA PHE A 17 14.36 18.03 -0.96
C PHE A 17 15.24 19.26 -1.16
N PHE A 18 15.15 20.25 -0.26
CA PHE A 18 15.94 21.47 -0.32
C PHE A 18 17.43 21.20 -0.11
N LEU A 19 17.80 20.44 0.93
CA LEU A 19 19.19 20.10 1.21
C LEU A 19 19.76 19.15 0.14
N GLY A 20 18.96 18.21 -0.35
CA GLY A 20 19.34 17.35 -1.47
C GLY A 20 19.63 18.16 -2.74
N GLY A 21 18.72 19.08 -3.10
CA GLY A 21 18.91 19.99 -4.24
C GLY A 21 20.12 20.90 -4.07
N LEU A 22 20.32 21.48 -2.89
CA LEU A 22 21.47 22.33 -2.59
C LEU A 22 22.79 21.54 -2.73
N THR A 23 22.80 20.27 -2.30
CA THR A 23 23.97 19.39 -2.45
C THR A 23 24.28 19.14 -3.92
N ILE A 24 23.27 18.80 -4.73
CA ILE A 24 23.44 18.59 -6.17
C ILE A 24 23.96 19.87 -6.84
N VAL A 25 23.33 21.01 -6.59
CA VAL A 25 23.77 22.31 -7.14
C VAL A 25 25.22 22.61 -6.74
N GLY A 26 25.58 22.41 -5.46
CA GLY A 26 26.95 22.61 -4.98
C GLY A 26 27.98 21.73 -5.69
N VAL A 27 27.67 20.45 -5.89
CA VAL A 27 28.53 19.51 -6.63
C VAL A 27 28.72 19.99 -8.08
N PHE A 28 27.63 20.34 -8.77
CA PHE A 28 27.73 20.81 -10.16
C PHE A 28 28.45 22.17 -10.27
N SER A 29 28.29 23.08 -9.31
CA SER A 29 28.99 24.38 -9.29
C SER A 29 30.50 24.24 -9.10
N VAL A 30 30.96 23.31 -8.26
CA VAL A 30 32.41 23.12 -7.99
C VAL A 30 33.11 22.39 -9.14
N TRP A 31 32.44 21.43 -9.77
CA TRP A 31 33.05 20.56 -10.81
C TRP A 31 32.41 20.75 -12.19
N VAL A 32 32.15 22.00 -12.57
CA VAL A 32 31.52 22.37 -13.85
C VAL A 32 32.21 21.74 -15.06
N GLU A 33 33.54 21.67 -15.07
CA GLU A 33 34.33 21.09 -16.17
C GLU A 33 34.03 19.60 -16.40
N LYS A 34 33.56 18.90 -15.36
CA LYS A 34 33.22 17.48 -15.39
C LYS A 34 31.71 17.23 -15.37
N ALA A 35 30.90 18.26 -15.65
CA ALA A 35 29.43 18.18 -15.59
C ALA A 35 28.86 17.01 -16.40
N HIS A 36 29.40 16.72 -17.58
CA HIS A 36 28.96 15.59 -18.40
C HIS A 36 29.13 14.22 -17.71
N ARG A 37 30.20 14.02 -16.94
CA ARG A 37 30.43 12.77 -16.19
C ARG A 37 29.56 12.68 -14.95
N LEU A 38 29.37 13.81 -14.26
CA LEU A 38 28.48 13.90 -13.10
C LEU A 38 27.04 13.59 -13.50
N TYR A 39 26.59 14.20 -14.61
CA TYR A 39 25.27 13.96 -15.17
C TYR A 39 25.07 12.50 -15.62
N PHE A 40 26.08 11.91 -16.26
CA PHE A 40 26.05 10.49 -16.62
C PHE A 40 25.94 9.58 -15.39
N ALA A 41 26.70 9.86 -14.33
CA ALA A 41 26.64 9.10 -13.08
C ALA A 41 25.29 9.25 -12.36
N ASP A 42 24.73 10.47 -12.33
CA ASP A 42 23.41 10.75 -11.77
C ASP A 42 22.30 9.99 -12.50
N LEU A 43 22.28 10.06 -13.84
CA LEU A 43 21.30 9.33 -14.66
C LEU A 43 21.44 7.81 -14.53
N MET A 44 22.67 7.27 -14.53
CA MET A 44 22.87 5.84 -14.29
C MET A 44 22.39 5.44 -12.89
N GLY A 45 22.69 6.24 -11.87
CA GLY A 45 22.23 6.00 -10.51
C GLY A 45 20.70 6.00 -10.42
N ALA A 46 20.05 6.98 -11.03
CA ALA A 46 18.60 7.06 -11.13
C ALA A 46 18.03 5.82 -11.85
N GLY A 47 18.57 5.46 -13.02
CA GLY A 47 18.16 4.28 -13.77
C GLY A 47 18.29 2.97 -12.97
N VAL A 48 19.46 2.74 -12.36
CA VAL A 48 19.69 1.55 -11.52
C VAL A 48 18.74 1.54 -10.33
N SER A 49 18.53 2.68 -9.67
CA SER A 49 17.64 2.76 -8.51
C SER A 49 16.18 2.44 -8.84
N THR A 50 15.67 2.83 -10.03
CA THR A 50 14.30 2.47 -10.44
C THR A 50 14.07 0.96 -10.56
N LEU A 51 15.09 0.19 -10.93
CA LEU A 51 15.00 -1.27 -10.98
C LEU A 51 15.18 -1.88 -9.58
N VAL A 52 16.19 -1.41 -8.86
CA VAL A 52 16.56 -1.96 -7.54
C VAL A 52 15.51 -1.65 -6.47
N VAL A 53 14.81 -0.50 -6.55
CA VAL A 53 13.81 -0.11 -5.55
C VAL A 53 12.63 -1.08 -5.51
N VAL A 54 12.22 -1.65 -6.65
CA VAL A 54 11.14 -2.64 -6.71
C VAL A 54 11.53 -3.88 -5.91
N TRP A 55 12.74 -4.39 -6.11
CA TRP A 55 13.24 -5.54 -5.35
C TRP A 55 13.45 -5.20 -3.87
N LEU A 56 13.98 -4.00 -3.56
CA LEU A 56 14.19 -3.56 -2.19
C LEU A 56 12.87 -3.41 -1.42
N VAL A 57 11.86 -2.75 -1.98
CA VAL A 57 10.55 -2.57 -1.31
C VAL A 57 9.75 -3.88 -1.24
N HIS A 58 10.01 -4.84 -2.13
CA HIS A 58 9.44 -6.17 -1.98
C HIS A 58 10.09 -6.97 -0.84
N SER A 59 11.41 -6.85 -0.69
CA SER A 59 12.20 -7.61 0.28
C SER A 59 12.26 -6.95 1.66
N LEU A 60 12.14 -5.62 1.70
CA LEU A 60 12.16 -4.76 2.88
C LEU A 60 10.78 -4.13 3.08
N SER A 61 10.46 -3.74 4.30
CA SER A 61 9.29 -2.89 4.53
C SER A 61 9.52 -1.46 3.99
N GLY A 62 8.45 -0.73 3.68
CA GLY A 62 8.55 0.69 3.29
C GLY A 62 9.40 1.54 4.25
N PRO A 63 9.16 1.49 5.58
CA PRO A 63 10.00 2.17 6.57
C PRO A 63 11.48 1.74 6.53
N THR A 64 11.75 0.44 6.41
CA THR A 64 13.12 -0.10 6.33
C THR A 64 13.85 0.40 5.08
N ALA A 65 13.15 0.50 3.94
CA ALA A 65 13.72 1.05 2.71
C ALA A 65 14.13 2.54 2.87
N ILE A 66 13.33 3.34 3.60
CA ILE A 66 13.68 4.74 3.91
C ILE A 66 14.94 4.82 4.77
N ILE A 67 15.08 3.95 5.78
CA ILE A 67 16.26 3.87 6.65
C ILE A 67 17.52 3.54 5.83
N LEU A 68 17.40 2.62 4.86
CA LEU A 68 18.48 2.29 3.93
C LEU A 68 18.87 3.48 3.05
N VAL A 69 17.89 4.23 2.51
CA VAL A 69 18.17 5.44 1.71
C VAL A 69 18.90 6.49 2.56
N ALA A 70 18.51 6.68 3.82
CA ALA A 70 19.20 7.58 4.74
C ALA A 70 20.64 7.13 5.02
N LEU A 71 20.90 5.82 5.11
CA LEU A 71 22.26 5.27 5.24
C LEU A 71 23.10 5.56 3.98
N LEU A 72 22.53 5.40 2.79
CA LEU A 72 23.21 5.73 1.53
C LEU A 72 23.51 7.24 1.43
N ALA A 73 22.59 8.10 1.88
CA ALA A 73 22.81 9.54 1.94
C ALA A 73 23.96 9.88 2.90
N LEU A 74 24.01 9.27 4.09
CA LEU A 74 25.12 9.41 5.04
C LEU A 74 26.45 8.93 4.46
N ALA A 75 26.44 7.79 3.76
CA ALA A 75 27.62 7.25 3.10
C ALA A 75 28.15 8.21 2.02
N SER A 76 27.25 8.82 1.24
CA SER A 76 27.64 9.83 0.26
C SER A 76 28.25 11.07 0.95
N GLY A 77 27.64 11.56 2.03
CA GLY A 77 28.14 12.67 2.83
C GLY A 77 29.54 12.41 3.39
N PHE A 78 29.82 11.19 3.84
CA PHE A 78 31.15 10.78 4.33
C PHE A 78 32.25 10.97 3.27
N LEU A 79 31.96 10.68 1.99
CA LEU A 79 32.91 10.84 0.89
C LEU A 79 33.26 12.31 0.60
N PHE A 80 32.38 13.25 0.95
CA PHE A 80 32.58 14.69 0.76
C PHE A 80 33.30 15.37 1.93
N ILE A 81 33.62 14.67 3.03
CA ILE A 81 34.27 15.29 4.19
C ILE A 81 35.74 15.59 3.89
N PRO A 82 36.19 16.86 4.01
CA PRO A 82 37.60 17.22 3.82
C PRO A 82 38.53 16.48 4.78
N LYS A 83 39.78 16.22 4.36
CA LYS A 83 40.73 15.41 5.12
C LYS A 83 41.03 15.98 6.51
N ASP A 84 41.05 17.30 6.63
CA ASP A 84 41.47 18.04 7.82
C ASP A 84 40.35 18.16 8.87
N GLN A 85 39.11 17.79 8.53
CA GLN A 85 37.96 17.91 9.43
C GLN A 85 37.63 16.58 10.12
N SER A 86 38.57 16.08 10.92
CA SER A 86 38.50 14.78 11.61
C SER A 86 37.24 14.61 12.48
N ARG A 87 36.76 15.69 13.14
CA ARG A 87 35.54 15.66 13.97
C ARG A 87 34.28 15.22 13.21
N TRP A 88 34.11 15.68 11.97
CA TRP A 88 32.94 15.35 11.17
C TRP A 88 33.02 13.92 10.65
N LYS A 89 34.22 13.42 10.38
CA LYS A 89 34.42 12.00 10.03
C LYS A 89 33.94 11.08 11.16
N TYR A 90 34.38 11.33 12.39
CA TYR A 90 33.94 10.53 13.53
C TYR A 90 32.43 10.68 13.80
N ALA A 91 31.88 11.88 13.66
CA ALA A 91 30.45 12.11 13.79
C ALA A 91 29.64 11.32 12.75
N THR A 92 30.03 11.39 11.47
CA THR A 92 29.37 10.65 10.39
C THR A 92 29.54 9.15 10.53
N LEU A 93 30.69 8.67 11.01
CA LEU A 93 30.89 7.25 11.32
C LEU A 93 30.00 6.78 12.47
N ALA A 94 29.91 7.56 13.55
CA ALA A 94 29.03 7.24 14.68
C ALA A 94 27.55 7.22 14.25
N LEU A 95 27.11 8.21 13.46
CA LEU A 95 25.77 8.23 12.88
C LEU A 95 25.55 7.06 11.92
N GLY A 96 26.54 6.72 11.09
CA GLY A 96 26.47 5.57 10.18
C GLY A 96 26.35 4.25 10.93
N LEU A 97 27.11 4.05 12.00
CA LEU A 97 26.99 2.87 12.86
C LEU A 97 25.61 2.80 13.53
N GLY A 98 25.10 3.92 14.03
CA GLY A 98 23.74 4.01 14.58
C GLY A 98 22.68 3.67 13.54
N GLN A 99 22.85 4.15 12.30
CA GLN A 99 21.93 3.90 11.19
C GLN A 99 21.98 2.43 10.73
N VAL A 100 23.16 1.80 10.72
CA VAL A 100 23.30 0.36 10.44
C VAL A 100 22.65 -0.48 11.55
N ALA A 101 22.86 -0.11 12.82
CA ALA A 101 22.22 -0.76 13.94
C ALA A 101 20.68 -0.62 13.86
N LEU A 102 20.18 0.56 13.51
CA LEU A 102 18.76 0.79 13.28
C LEU A 102 18.22 -0.03 12.11
N LEU A 103 18.95 -0.08 10.99
CA LEU A 103 18.58 -0.90 9.83
C LEU A 103 18.44 -2.37 10.24
N PHE A 104 19.45 -2.93 10.91
CA PHE A 104 19.42 -4.30 11.41
C PHE A 104 18.28 -4.53 12.41
N PHE A 105 18.07 -3.59 13.32
CA PHE A 105 16.95 -3.64 14.26
C PHE A 105 15.60 -3.74 13.53
N THR A 106 15.38 -2.92 12.50
CA THR A 106 14.12 -2.96 11.73
C THR A 106 13.93 -4.18 10.84
N LEU A 107 15.01 -4.89 10.50
CA LEU A 107 14.94 -6.17 9.80
C LEU A 107 14.45 -7.28 10.74
N VAL A 108 14.81 -7.22 12.03
CA VAL A 108 14.39 -8.19 13.05
C VAL A 108 13.03 -7.82 13.65
N TYR A 109 12.79 -6.53 13.86
CA TYR A 109 11.57 -5.97 14.44
C TYR A 109 10.94 -4.98 13.44
N PRO A 110 10.05 -5.44 12.55
CA PRO A 110 9.43 -4.59 11.55
C PRO A 110 8.74 -3.39 12.18
N VAL A 111 9.00 -2.19 11.64
CA VAL A 111 8.41 -0.96 12.14
C VAL A 111 6.90 -0.96 11.88
N GLN A 112 6.13 -1.01 12.94
CA GLN A 112 4.68 -0.83 12.90
C GLN A 112 4.36 0.65 13.10
N LEU A 113 3.82 1.29 12.07
CA LEU A 113 3.35 2.67 12.15
C LEU A 113 1.91 2.69 12.66
N PRO A 114 1.58 3.56 13.64
CA PRO A 114 0.22 3.69 14.13
C PRO A 114 -0.71 4.11 13.00
N VAL A 115 -1.89 3.51 12.97
CA VAL A 115 -2.92 3.81 11.97
C VAL A 115 -3.65 5.09 12.39
N PRO A 116 -3.62 6.17 11.58
CA PRO A 116 -4.38 7.37 11.90
C PRO A 116 -5.87 7.08 11.94
N SER A 117 -6.61 7.70 12.87
CA SER A 117 -8.07 7.52 13.00
C SER A 117 -8.87 7.93 11.75
N SER A 118 -8.28 8.74 10.88
CA SER A 118 -8.90 9.16 9.61
C SER A 118 -8.78 8.10 8.51
N LYS A 119 -8.03 7.02 8.71
CA LYS A 119 -7.84 5.98 7.70
C LYS A 119 -8.93 4.91 7.79
N PRO A 120 -9.49 4.43 6.67
CA PRO A 120 -10.42 3.29 6.62
C PRO A 120 -9.94 2.05 7.40
N LEU A 121 -8.63 1.80 7.45
CA LEU A 121 -8.09 0.72 8.27
C LEU A 121 -8.41 0.87 9.77
N ASN A 122 -8.44 2.09 10.32
CA ASN A 122 -8.81 2.29 11.72
C ASN A 122 -10.29 1.93 11.96
N TRP A 123 -11.16 2.26 11.01
CA TRP A 123 -12.56 1.83 11.04
C TRP A 123 -12.68 0.30 10.95
N ALA A 124 -11.91 -0.34 10.07
CA ALA A 124 -11.92 -1.80 9.90
C ALA A 124 -11.43 -2.54 11.16
N LEU A 125 -10.37 -2.02 11.80
CA LEU A 125 -9.87 -2.52 13.10
C LEU A 125 -10.94 -2.42 14.19
N GLY A 126 -11.64 -1.28 14.26
CA GLY A 126 -12.75 -1.07 15.20
C GLY A 126 -13.92 -2.02 14.96
N LEU A 127 -14.29 -2.25 13.69
CA LEU A 127 -15.34 -3.22 13.33
C LEU A 127 -14.96 -4.65 13.74
N ALA A 128 -13.70 -5.02 13.55
CA ALA A 128 -13.18 -6.34 13.91
C ALA A 128 -12.88 -6.49 15.41
N GLY A 129 -12.89 -5.42 16.19
CA GLY A 129 -12.57 -5.44 17.62
C GLY A 129 -11.11 -5.81 17.90
N VAL A 130 -10.17 -5.48 17.01
CA VAL A 130 -8.74 -5.79 17.15
C VAL A 130 -7.87 -4.55 16.98
N ASP A 131 -6.72 -4.54 17.64
CA ASP A 131 -5.79 -3.40 17.59
C ASP A 131 -4.86 -3.43 16.37
N GLN A 132 -4.68 -4.59 15.75
CA GLN A 132 -3.78 -4.79 14.62
C GLN A 132 -4.35 -5.78 13.58
N PRO A 133 -3.96 -5.65 12.30
CA PRO A 133 -4.34 -6.62 11.26
C PRO A 133 -3.82 -8.02 11.58
N GLU A 134 -4.54 -9.05 11.11
CA GLU A 134 -4.08 -10.44 11.17
C GLU A 134 -2.86 -10.67 10.26
N TYR A 135 -2.80 -9.93 9.15
CA TYR A 135 -1.69 -9.99 8.23
C TYR A 135 -1.40 -8.61 7.63
N THR A 136 -0.11 -8.23 7.62
CA THR A 136 0.39 -7.02 6.97
C THR A 136 1.61 -7.36 6.13
N ARG A 137 1.60 -6.96 4.86
CA ARG A 137 2.77 -7.12 3.97
C ARG A 137 2.96 -5.93 3.05
N TRP A 138 4.20 -5.49 2.92
CA TRP A 138 4.62 -4.52 1.91
C TRP A 138 4.91 -5.23 0.60
N ASN A 139 4.47 -4.63 -0.49
CA ASN A 139 4.91 -4.96 -1.84
C ASN A 139 5.27 -3.64 -2.57
N PRO A 140 5.85 -3.71 -3.78
CA PRO A 140 6.27 -2.51 -4.51
C PRO A 140 5.15 -1.53 -4.87
N VAL A 141 3.89 -1.96 -4.78
CA VAL A 141 2.71 -1.15 -5.12
C VAL A 141 2.10 -0.52 -3.87
N ALA A 142 1.92 -1.31 -2.80
CA ALA A 142 1.23 -0.87 -1.59
C ALA A 142 1.57 -1.76 -0.37
N ARG A 143 1.19 -1.28 0.81
CA ARG A 143 1.03 -2.09 2.02
C ARG A 143 -0.35 -2.74 2.03
N VAL A 144 -0.40 -4.07 2.06
CA VAL A 144 -1.65 -4.85 2.18
C VAL A 144 -1.88 -5.22 3.63
N ASP A 145 -3.02 -4.84 4.18
CA ASP A 145 -3.46 -5.19 5.53
C ASP A 145 -4.76 -6.03 5.45
N VAL A 146 -4.77 -7.21 6.07
CA VAL A 146 -5.91 -8.13 6.11
C VAL A 146 -6.40 -8.28 7.54
N LEU A 147 -7.69 -8.06 7.74
CA LEU A 147 -8.35 -8.14 9.04
C LEU A 147 -8.88 -9.57 9.30
N PRO A 148 -9.06 -9.94 10.57
CA PRO A 148 -9.77 -11.18 10.91
C PRO A 148 -11.21 -11.15 10.38
N PRO A 149 -11.83 -12.33 10.20
CA PRO A 149 -13.18 -12.42 9.70
C PRO A 149 -14.15 -11.78 10.70
N VAL A 150 -15.08 -10.99 10.17
CA VAL A 150 -16.24 -10.45 10.89
C VAL A 150 -17.50 -11.05 10.31
N GLN A 151 -18.45 -11.37 11.18
CA GLN A 151 -19.76 -11.84 10.76
C GLN A 151 -20.65 -10.65 10.45
N VAL A 152 -21.18 -10.61 9.24
CA VAL A 152 -22.04 -9.51 8.78
C VAL A 152 -23.34 -10.08 8.21
N LYS A 153 -24.48 -9.58 8.70
CA LYS A 153 -25.78 -9.92 8.13
C LYS A 153 -25.99 -9.19 6.80
N GLU A 154 -25.77 -7.88 6.79
CA GLU A 154 -25.85 -7.06 5.58
C GLU A 154 -24.51 -7.05 4.83
N PRO A 155 -24.48 -7.48 3.55
CA PRO A 155 -23.25 -7.46 2.79
C PRO A 155 -22.71 -6.04 2.63
N MET A 156 -21.44 -5.88 2.98
CA MET A 156 -20.69 -4.64 2.93
C MET A 156 -19.81 -4.58 1.67
N ILE A 157 -19.29 -3.38 1.37
CA ILE A 157 -18.32 -3.15 0.28
C ILE A 157 -18.87 -3.46 -1.13
N VAL A 158 -20.17 -3.23 -1.33
CA VAL A 158 -20.87 -3.44 -2.62
C VAL A 158 -21.61 -2.21 -3.14
N GLY A 159 -21.34 -1.04 -2.55
CA GLY A 159 -21.96 0.25 -2.92
C GLY A 159 -23.44 0.40 -2.50
N GLY A 160 -23.99 -0.59 -1.79
CA GLY A 160 -25.37 -0.62 -1.32
C GLY A 160 -26.18 -1.71 -2.01
N ILE A 161 -27.22 -2.19 -1.32
CA ILE A 161 -28.10 -3.27 -1.76
C ILE A 161 -29.53 -2.76 -1.80
N SER A 162 -30.31 -3.24 -2.78
CA SER A 162 -31.73 -2.93 -2.90
C SER A 162 -32.48 -3.24 -1.60
N SER A 163 -33.18 -2.24 -1.07
CA SER A 163 -34.03 -2.39 0.11
C SER A 163 -35.16 -3.41 -0.10
N VAL A 164 -35.61 -3.61 -1.34
CA VAL A 164 -36.61 -4.64 -1.68
C VAL A 164 -36.04 -6.03 -1.42
N TYR A 165 -34.80 -6.28 -1.83
CA TYR A 165 -34.13 -7.56 -1.58
C TYR A 165 -33.83 -7.77 -0.09
N LEU A 166 -33.36 -6.73 0.61
CA LEU A 166 -33.13 -6.79 2.06
C LEU A 166 -34.40 -7.11 2.86
N ASN A 167 -35.58 -6.78 2.35
CA ASN A 167 -36.86 -7.11 2.98
C ASN A 167 -37.46 -8.46 2.50
N SER A 168 -36.79 -9.17 1.59
CA SER A 168 -37.31 -10.44 1.06
C SER A 168 -37.15 -11.59 2.06
N PRO A 169 -38.07 -12.59 2.07
CA PRO A 169 -37.92 -13.78 2.91
C PRO A 169 -36.61 -14.53 2.66
N ALA A 170 -36.16 -14.57 1.41
CA ALA A 170 -34.91 -15.23 1.00
C ALA A 170 -33.70 -14.63 1.73
N TYR A 171 -33.57 -13.30 1.74
CA TYR A 171 -32.48 -12.64 2.45
C TYR A 171 -32.62 -12.74 3.98
N GLN A 172 -33.84 -12.64 4.51
CA GLN A 172 -34.05 -12.73 5.96
C GLN A 172 -33.62 -14.10 6.52
N GLN A 173 -33.83 -15.18 5.75
CA GLN A 173 -33.41 -16.53 6.10
C GLN A 173 -31.94 -16.83 5.80
N GLN A 174 -31.25 -15.99 5.03
CA GLN A 174 -29.85 -16.17 4.69
C GLN A 174 -28.96 -16.13 5.94
N GLU A 175 -27.98 -17.01 6.04
CA GLU A 175 -26.99 -16.97 7.12
C GLU A 175 -26.09 -15.74 7.02
N GLU A 176 -25.44 -15.38 8.14
CA GLU A 176 -24.44 -14.31 8.14
C GLU A 176 -23.25 -14.66 7.24
N TYR A 177 -22.67 -13.62 6.67
CA TYR A 177 -21.47 -13.72 5.85
C TYR A 177 -20.23 -13.58 6.71
N SER A 178 -19.28 -14.48 6.51
CA SER A 178 -17.92 -14.33 7.00
C SER A 178 -17.14 -13.44 6.03
N LEU A 179 -16.78 -12.24 6.49
CA LEU A 179 -16.14 -11.19 5.69
C LEU A 179 -14.79 -10.83 6.29
N ARG A 180 -13.73 -10.91 5.49
CA ARG A 180 -12.44 -10.29 5.80
C ARG A 180 -12.34 -8.95 5.10
N LEU A 181 -12.02 -7.90 5.84
CA LEU A 181 -11.67 -6.62 5.25
C LEU A 181 -10.20 -6.63 4.85
N VAL A 182 -9.91 -6.08 3.68
CA VAL A 182 -8.56 -5.93 3.16
C VAL A 182 -8.36 -4.46 2.78
N THR A 183 -7.25 -3.85 3.20
CA THR A 183 -6.94 -2.46 2.84
C THR A 183 -5.59 -2.38 2.14
N LEU A 184 -5.48 -1.45 1.19
CA LEU A 184 -4.21 -1.01 0.61
C LEU A 184 -3.81 0.35 1.19
N ASP A 185 -2.60 0.45 1.72
CA ASP A 185 -2.05 1.63 2.41
C ASP A 185 -2.96 2.18 3.53
N GLY A 186 -3.80 1.31 4.08
CA GLY A 186 -4.80 1.64 5.08
C GLY A 186 -6.02 2.42 4.57
N THR A 187 -6.19 2.56 3.25
CA THR A 187 -7.28 3.33 2.64
C THR A 187 -8.17 2.51 1.72
N SER A 188 -7.66 2.07 0.56
CA SER A 188 -8.45 1.42 -0.49
C SER A 188 -8.92 0.05 -0.02
N MET A 189 -10.12 0.02 0.56
CA MET A 189 -10.67 -1.13 1.26
C MET A 189 -11.51 -1.98 0.32
N THR A 190 -11.37 -3.29 0.42
CA THR A 190 -12.16 -4.28 -0.28
C THR A 190 -12.62 -5.36 0.70
N GLY A 191 -13.70 -6.07 0.34
CA GLY A 191 -14.25 -7.16 1.12
C GLY A 191 -13.92 -8.51 0.50
N LEU A 192 -13.30 -9.40 1.26
CA LEU A 192 -13.06 -10.79 0.89
C LEU A 192 -14.03 -11.68 1.67
N TYR A 193 -15.12 -12.06 1.00
CA TYR A 193 -16.11 -12.98 1.54
C TYR A 193 -15.58 -14.42 1.50
N GLU A 194 -15.86 -15.17 2.55
CA GLU A 194 -15.61 -16.60 2.56
C GLU A 194 -16.42 -17.30 1.45
N PHE A 195 -15.75 -18.20 0.72
CA PHE A 195 -16.36 -18.95 -0.37
C PHE A 195 -16.23 -20.45 -0.10
N ASP A 196 -17.38 -21.11 0.02
CA ASP A 196 -17.53 -22.54 0.30
C ASP A 196 -17.82 -23.36 -0.97
N GLY A 197 -17.69 -22.75 -2.15
CA GLY A 197 -18.05 -23.36 -3.43
C GLY A 197 -19.48 -23.09 -3.88
N ASN A 198 -20.35 -22.54 -3.01
CA ASN A 198 -21.74 -22.28 -3.35
C ASN A 198 -21.97 -20.82 -3.81
N LEU A 199 -22.14 -20.65 -5.12
CA LEU A 199 -22.42 -19.34 -5.72
C LEU A 199 -23.78 -18.75 -5.32
N SER A 200 -24.73 -19.55 -4.84
CA SER A 200 -26.04 -19.02 -4.42
C SER A 200 -25.92 -18.11 -3.20
N ARG A 201 -24.86 -18.25 -2.40
CA ARG A 201 -24.59 -17.33 -1.27
C ARG A 201 -24.37 -15.89 -1.73
N PHE A 202 -23.92 -15.71 -2.97
CA PHE A 202 -23.63 -14.40 -3.55
C PHE A 202 -24.79 -13.81 -4.36
N GLU A 203 -26.01 -14.33 -4.19
CA GLU A 203 -27.22 -13.81 -4.85
C GLU A 203 -27.43 -12.32 -4.58
N PHE A 204 -27.03 -11.82 -3.39
CA PHE A 204 -27.10 -10.40 -3.06
C PHE A 204 -26.34 -9.49 -4.04
N LEU A 205 -25.32 -10.00 -4.75
CA LEU A 205 -24.59 -9.22 -5.75
C LEU A 205 -25.50 -8.80 -6.90
N HIS A 206 -26.51 -9.60 -7.27
CA HIS A 206 -27.53 -9.23 -8.25
C HIS A 206 -28.45 -8.11 -7.76
N HIS A 207 -28.43 -7.81 -6.48
CA HIS A 207 -29.23 -6.74 -5.89
C HIS A 207 -28.38 -5.56 -5.41
N ALA A 208 -27.07 -5.61 -5.64
CA ALA A 208 -26.14 -4.56 -5.29
C ALA A 208 -25.97 -3.54 -6.42
N ILE A 209 -25.68 -2.28 -6.09
CA ILE A 209 -25.49 -1.23 -7.09
C ILE A 209 -24.33 -1.53 -8.05
N ILE A 210 -23.32 -2.27 -7.58
CA ILE A 210 -22.17 -2.67 -8.40
C ILE A 210 -22.57 -3.56 -9.59
N ALA A 211 -23.72 -4.22 -9.52
CA ALA A 211 -24.25 -5.02 -10.62
C ALA A 211 -25.08 -4.21 -11.63
N ALA A 212 -25.44 -2.96 -11.33
CA ALA A 212 -26.32 -2.14 -12.16
C ALA A 212 -25.86 -2.03 -13.63
N PRO A 213 -24.56 -1.84 -13.95
CA PRO A 213 -24.10 -1.78 -15.34
C PRO A 213 -24.41 -3.06 -16.13
N TYR A 214 -24.44 -4.21 -15.47
CA TYR A 214 -24.71 -5.48 -16.12
C TYR A 214 -26.19 -5.79 -16.29
N GLN A 215 -27.05 -5.20 -15.46
CA GLN A 215 -28.51 -5.34 -15.57
C GLN A 215 -29.09 -4.49 -16.69
N VAL A 216 -28.45 -3.37 -17.01
CA VAL A 216 -28.88 -2.44 -18.07
C VAL A 216 -28.22 -2.77 -19.41
N SER A 217 -27.19 -3.62 -19.41
CA SER A 217 -26.42 -3.99 -20.61
C SER A 217 -27.10 -5.03 -21.49
N VAL A 218 -26.64 -5.12 -22.74
CA VAL A 218 -27.11 -6.00 -23.83
C VAL A 218 -26.93 -7.49 -23.46
N GLU A 219 -27.72 -8.37 -24.08
CA GLU A 219 -27.58 -9.82 -23.92
C GLU A 219 -26.13 -10.28 -24.16
N ARG A 220 -25.46 -10.76 -23.09
CA ARG A 220 -24.09 -11.32 -23.04
C ARG A 220 -22.94 -10.28 -23.07
N PRO A 221 -22.73 -9.50 -21.99
CA PRO A 221 -21.62 -8.56 -21.92
C PRO A 221 -20.26 -9.29 -21.80
N THR A 222 -19.27 -8.84 -22.57
CA THR A 222 -17.85 -9.11 -22.29
C THR A 222 -17.35 -8.08 -21.28
N ALA A 223 -16.82 -8.54 -20.15
CA ALA A 223 -16.33 -7.67 -19.08
C ALA A 223 -14.81 -7.77 -18.95
N LEU A 224 -14.14 -6.62 -18.81
CA LEU A 224 -12.75 -6.52 -18.37
C LEU A 224 -12.76 -6.00 -16.93
N ASN A 225 -12.32 -6.82 -15.99
CA ASN A 225 -12.16 -6.38 -14.60
C ASN A 225 -10.79 -5.72 -14.43
N ILE A 226 -10.77 -4.43 -14.09
CA ILE A 226 -9.55 -3.68 -13.74
C ILE A 226 -9.57 -3.43 -12.23
N GLY A 227 -8.78 -4.22 -11.49
CA GLY A 227 -8.70 -4.15 -10.04
C GLY A 227 -9.70 -5.07 -9.35
N VAL A 228 -9.33 -6.36 -9.23
CA VAL A 228 -10.18 -7.42 -8.69
C VAL A 228 -10.56 -7.25 -7.21
N GLY A 229 -9.72 -6.57 -6.42
CA GLY A 229 -9.92 -6.46 -4.98
C GLY A 229 -10.13 -7.83 -4.32
N GLY A 230 -11.20 -7.97 -3.53
CA GLY A 230 -11.62 -9.21 -2.89
C GLY A 230 -12.39 -10.19 -3.79
N GLY A 231 -12.51 -9.93 -5.10
CA GLY A 231 -13.06 -10.87 -6.07
C GLY A 231 -14.59 -10.84 -6.23
N LEU A 232 -15.27 -9.83 -5.69
CA LEU A 232 -16.74 -9.71 -5.75
C LEU A 232 -17.30 -9.74 -7.18
N ASP A 233 -16.67 -9.02 -8.10
CA ASP A 233 -17.11 -9.01 -9.50
C ASP A 233 -16.93 -10.38 -10.17
N ILE A 234 -15.94 -11.18 -9.73
CA ILE A 234 -15.73 -12.54 -10.24
C ILE A 234 -16.88 -13.44 -9.78
N TYR A 235 -17.30 -13.34 -8.52
CA TYR A 235 -18.46 -14.10 -8.02
C TYR A 235 -19.75 -13.69 -8.75
N TRP A 236 -19.94 -12.40 -9.00
CA TRP A 236 -21.07 -11.92 -9.79
C TRP A 236 -21.04 -12.50 -11.22
N LEU A 237 -19.92 -12.38 -11.93
CA LEU A 237 -19.75 -12.93 -13.29
C LEU A 237 -19.96 -14.45 -13.31
N ALA A 238 -19.40 -15.18 -12.34
CA ALA A 238 -19.55 -16.62 -12.24
C ALA A 238 -21.01 -17.02 -12.01
N SER A 239 -21.75 -16.32 -11.14
CA SER A 239 -23.17 -16.61 -10.88
C SER A 239 -24.08 -16.35 -12.09
N THR A 240 -23.65 -15.48 -13.02
CA THR A 240 -24.49 -15.03 -14.14
C THR A 240 -24.17 -15.73 -15.47
N MET A 241 -22.91 -16.13 -15.69
CA MET A 241 -22.47 -16.69 -16.98
C MET A 241 -22.57 -18.22 -17.05
N PRO A 242 -23.08 -18.79 -18.18
CA PRO A 242 -23.08 -20.24 -18.41
C PRO A 242 -21.64 -20.77 -18.41
N ALA A 243 -21.43 -21.98 -17.87
CA ALA A 243 -20.10 -22.54 -17.60
C ALA A 243 -19.14 -22.52 -18.82
N LYS A 244 -19.65 -22.60 -20.06
CA LYS A 244 -18.85 -22.60 -21.30
C LYS A 244 -18.24 -21.24 -21.67
N SER A 245 -18.72 -20.13 -21.11
CA SER A 245 -18.20 -18.77 -21.41
C SER A 245 -17.24 -18.24 -20.35
N ARG A 246 -16.97 -18.98 -19.28
CA ARG A 246 -16.01 -18.62 -18.23
C ARG A 246 -14.58 -18.90 -18.71
N ARG A 247 -13.99 -17.99 -19.49
CA ARG A 247 -12.54 -17.98 -19.74
C ARG A 247 -11.90 -16.91 -18.86
N LEU A 248 -11.18 -17.35 -17.83
CA LEU A 248 -10.20 -16.50 -17.14
C LEU A 248 -8.99 -16.42 -18.08
N ILE A 249 -8.74 -15.24 -18.64
CA ILE A 249 -7.50 -14.93 -19.36
C ILE A 249 -6.59 -14.20 -18.38
#